data_AF-A0A8B6D035-F1
#
_entry.id   AF-A0A8B6D035-F1
#
_cell.length_a   1.000
_cell.length_b   1.000
_cell.length_c   1.000
_cell.angle_alpha   90.00
_cell.angle_beta   90.00
_cell.angle_gamma   90.00
#
_symmetry.space_group_name_H-M   'P 1'
#
loop_
_entity.id
_entity.type
_entity.pdbx_description
1 polymer ?
#
loop_
_entity_poly.entity_id
_entity_poly.type
_entity_poly.pdbx_seq_one_letter_code
_entity_poly.pdbx_strand_id
1 'polypeptide(L)'
;MFNWEIRKLKIAKLIKSSNPDVIAFQEVRCGYSKNENQILELQKLLPAYKWSFFKCSNKVQKIKHSIKKGYNKEGIGILSKLEVLNAKAEELPYTYGPDTNKRLLIHVKLIQEDHVVNIINVHFSYDRQQQCGNAAALLDYVFRKRLKNVVLLGDFNTYNDFEAPMDLITFKPGHAMTHCKQELQQIGNRYINFDDSWQKLHGKDHTGLTFSNMPFPGLESRPDRILVNSETEVISASLSGHGTNYKRQYRSSIVFSRFQTVLKQAALSYHSISGFSCFHDCGPHGSCRCGVCIADGNDKTCHLPNCIEYEEYFPSDHLMLSVTLKYTIS
;
A
#
# COMPACT_ATOMS: atom_id res chain seq x y z
N MET A 1 2.31 -13.09 8.09
CA MET A 1 3.35 -12.24 7.45
C MET A 1 3.20 -10.74 7.75
N PHE A 2 2.03 -10.26 8.20
CA PHE A 2 1.76 -8.82 8.24
C PHE A 2 1.60 -8.27 9.66
N ASN A 3 2.72 -8.03 10.34
CA ASN A 3 2.70 -7.31 11.60
C ASN A 3 3.01 -5.84 11.35
N TRP A 4 2.00 -4.96 11.39
CA TRP A 4 2.20 -3.52 11.18
C TRP A 4 3.21 -2.90 12.15
N GLU A 5 3.17 -3.29 13.44
CA GLU A 5 4.07 -2.77 14.47
C GLU A 5 5.55 -3.02 14.15
N ILE A 6 5.85 -4.16 13.52
CA ILE A 6 7.21 -4.48 13.09
C ILE A 6 7.51 -3.91 11.69
N ARG A 7 6.56 -3.97 10.76
CA ARG A 7 6.71 -3.43 9.40
C ARG A 7 6.98 -1.94 9.43
N LYS A 8 6.31 -1.15 10.28
CA LYS A 8 6.52 0.29 10.37
C LYS A 8 7.94 0.66 10.77
N LEU A 9 8.58 -0.14 11.64
CA LEU A 9 9.98 0.06 12.01
C LEU A 9 10.93 -0.19 10.82
N LYS A 10 10.67 -1.25 10.03
CA LYS A 10 11.44 -1.50 8.80
C LYS A 10 11.22 -0.40 7.76
N ILE A 11 9.99 0.03 7.54
CA ILE A 11 9.64 1.11 6.61
C ILE A 11 10.36 2.39 7.03
N ALA A 12 10.28 2.78 8.30
CA ALA A 12 11.01 3.94 8.82
C ALA A 12 12.53 3.82 8.65
N LYS A 13 13.11 2.63 8.87
CA LYS A 13 14.55 2.40 8.63
C LYS A 13 14.91 2.56 7.16
N LEU A 14 14.09 2.03 6.23
CA LEU A 14 14.30 2.16 4.79
C LEU A 14 14.24 3.62 4.37
N ILE A 15 13.24 4.36 4.84
CA ILE A 15 13.08 5.80 4.56
C ILE A 15 14.28 6.58 5.09
N LYS A 16 14.75 6.29 6.31
CA LYS A 16 15.95 6.95 6.87
C LYS A 16 17.19 6.67 6.02
N SER A 17 17.34 5.46 5.48
CA SER A 17 18.49 5.10 4.65
C SER A 17 18.45 5.69 3.24
N SER A 18 17.27 5.76 2.60
CA SER A 18 17.13 6.35 1.27
C SER A 18 16.97 7.87 1.32
N ASN A 19 16.60 8.42 2.47
CA ASN A 19 16.47 9.85 2.76
C ASN A 19 15.68 10.67 1.72
N PRO A 20 14.54 10.19 1.17
CA PRO A 20 13.77 10.94 0.17
C PRO A 20 13.18 12.22 0.76
N ASP A 21 12.97 13.26 -0.03
CA ASP A 21 12.35 14.51 0.45
C ASP A 21 10.82 14.44 0.48
N VAL A 22 10.24 13.60 -0.38
CA VAL A 22 8.81 13.35 -0.48
C VAL A 22 8.58 11.85 -0.60
N ILE A 23 7.56 11.35 0.08
CA ILE A 23 7.18 9.94 0.08
C ILE A 23 5.68 9.85 -0.13
N ALA A 24 5.27 9.07 -1.12
CA ALA A 24 3.88 8.67 -1.33
C ALA A 24 3.63 7.29 -0.73
N PHE A 25 2.45 7.12 -0.15
CA PHE A 25 1.99 5.86 0.42
C PHE A 25 0.61 5.50 -0.12
N GLN A 26 0.42 4.22 -0.38
CA GLN A 26 -0.85 3.59 -0.74
C GLN A 26 -1.23 2.56 0.33
N GLU A 27 -2.51 2.18 0.35
CA GLU A 27 -3.09 1.25 1.32
C GLU A 27 -2.85 1.63 2.81
N VAL A 28 -2.77 2.92 3.07
CA VAL A 28 -2.61 3.45 4.43
C VAL A 28 -3.90 3.23 5.19
N ARG A 29 -3.85 2.44 6.26
CA ARG A 29 -5.01 2.23 7.13
C ARG A 29 -5.25 3.43 8.04
N CYS A 30 -6.52 3.71 8.30
CA CYS A 30 -6.97 4.72 9.26
C CYS A 30 -8.24 4.29 10.01
N GLY A 31 -8.37 4.78 11.25
CA GLY A 31 -9.52 4.56 12.12
C GLY A 31 -10.65 5.56 11.89
N TYR A 32 -11.56 5.64 12.85
CA TYR A 32 -12.66 6.63 12.84
C TYR A 32 -12.18 8.02 13.25
N SER A 33 -11.17 8.09 14.11
CA SER A 33 -10.52 9.35 14.49
C SER A 33 -9.52 9.79 13.43
N LYS A 34 -9.49 11.08 13.10
CA LYS A 34 -8.49 11.66 12.18
C LYS A 34 -7.06 11.41 12.67
N ASN A 35 -6.86 11.30 13.99
CA ASN A 35 -5.53 11.12 14.58
C ASN A 35 -5.08 9.65 14.63
N GLU A 36 -5.91 8.72 14.20
CA GLU A 36 -5.60 7.29 14.18
C GLU A 36 -5.33 6.87 12.72
N ASN A 37 -4.09 7.05 12.25
CA ASN A 37 -3.70 6.60 10.93
C ASN A 37 -2.20 6.26 10.87
N GLN A 38 -1.86 5.39 9.91
CA GLN A 38 -0.51 4.88 9.76
C GLN A 38 0.52 5.93 9.30
N ILE A 39 0.09 7.01 8.63
CA ILE A 39 1.00 8.13 8.27
C ILE A 39 1.50 8.84 9.52
N LEU A 40 0.61 9.16 10.47
CA LEU A 40 1.02 9.78 11.73
C LEU A 40 1.91 8.87 12.58
N GLU A 41 1.67 7.55 12.55
CA GLU A 41 2.58 6.60 13.21
C GLU A 41 3.98 6.60 12.59
N LEU A 42 4.09 6.62 11.26
CA LEU A 42 5.38 6.72 10.58
C LEU A 42 6.05 8.07 10.83
N GLN A 43 5.28 9.16 10.83
CA GLN A 43 5.80 10.51 11.07
C GLN A 43 6.47 10.64 12.44
N LYS A 44 5.90 10.02 13.49
CA LYS A 44 6.52 9.97 14.82
C LYS A 44 7.91 9.30 14.81
N LEU A 45 8.14 8.35 13.91
CA LEU A 45 9.44 7.67 13.75
C LEU A 45 10.40 8.44 12.83
N LEU A 46 9.91 9.47 12.13
CA LEU A 46 10.54 10.19 11.04
C LEU A 46 10.43 11.72 11.25
N PRO A 47 11.04 12.27 12.32
CA PRO A 47 10.84 13.67 12.72
C PRO A 47 11.29 14.72 11.68
N ALA A 48 12.13 14.32 10.71
CA ALA A 48 12.52 15.18 9.59
C ALA A 48 11.36 15.49 8.63
N TYR A 49 10.33 14.64 8.58
CA TYR A 49 9.18 14.77 7.68
C TYR A 49 8.06 15.52 8.39
N LYS A 50 8.22 16.84 8.51
CA LYS A 50 7.31 17.71 9.29
C LYS A 50 5.91 17.82 8.66
N TRP A 51 5.81 17.61 7.35
CA TRP A 51 4.57 17.82 6.61
C TRP A 51 3.95 16.48 6.24
N SER A 52 2.63 16.40 6.39
CA SER A 52 1.87 15.20 6.02
C SER A 52 0.51 15.59 5.45
N PHE A 53 0.04 14.80 4.50
CA PHE A 53 -1.33 14.86 4.04
C PHE A 53 -1.83 13.45 3.76
N PHE A 54 -3.02 13.11 4.24
CA PHE A 54 -3.60 11.78 4.02
C PHE A 54 -5.10 11.89 3.85
N LYS A 55 -5.67 10.98 3.06
CA LYS A 55 -7.11 10.90 2.83
C LYS A 55 -7.56 9.44 2.87
N CYS A 56 -8.46 9.15 3.81
CA CYS A 56 -9.20 7.89 3.85
C CYS A 56 -10.36 7.93 2.84
N SER A 57 -10.53 6.89 2.03
CA SER A 57 -11.68 6.72 1.12
C SER A 57 -12.45 5.44 1.39
N ASN A 58 -11.77 4.30 1.34
CA ASN A 58 -12.44 3.02 1.25
C ASN A 58 -12.68 2.44 2.63
N LYS A 59 -13.83 1.80 2.82
CA LYS A 59 -14.02 0.92 3.96
C LYS A 59 -13.23 -0.35 3.68
N VAL A 60 -12.43 -0.77 4.64
CA VAL A 60 -11.80 -2.08 4.58
C VAL A 60 -12.89 -3.12 4.81
N GLN A 61 -12.92 -4.17 3.98
CA GLN A 61 -13.83 -5.29 4.22
C GLN A 61 -13.58 -5.82 5.64
N LYS A 62 -14.60 -5.72 6.49
CA LYS A 62 -14.50 -6.25 7.84
C LYS A 62 -14.61 -7.76 7.75
N ILE A 63 -13.60 -8.44 8.29
CA ILE A 63 -13.69 -9.88 8.52
C ILE A 63 -14.87 -10.12 9.46
N LYS A 64 -15.75 -11.05 9.08
CA LYS A 64 -16.95 -11.37 9.85
C LYS A 64 -16.56 -11.71 11.29
N HIS A 65 -17.27 -11.12 12.25
CA HIS A 65 -17.00 -11.28 13.69
C HIS A 65 -15.62 -10.76 14.16
N SER A 66 -14.93 -9.87 13.43
CA SER A 66 -13.67 -9.29 13.94
C SER A 66 -13.86 -8.55 15.26
N ILE A 67 -13.03 -8.90 16.24
CA ILE A 67 -13.02 -8.29 17.58
C ILE A 67 -12.40 -6.88 17.59
N LYS A 68 -11.69 -6.48 16.52
CA LYS A 68 -10.97 -5.20 16.49
C LYS A 68 -11.88 -4.03 16.15
N LYS A 69 -11.73 -2.95 16.92
CA LYS A 69 -12.18 -1.60 16.58
C LYS A 69 -10.98 -0.81 16.03
N GLY A 70 -11.17 -0.04 14.96
CA GLY A 70 -10.11 0.79 14.33
C GLY A 70 -9.56 0.23 13.02
N TYR A 71 -8.80 1.03 12.28
CA TYR A 71 -8.24 0.70 10.96
C TYR A 71 -9.25 0.17 9.93
N ASN A 72 -10.48 0.63 10.04
CA ASN A 72 -11.64 0.21 9.25
C ASN A 72 -11.75 0.94 7.91
N LYS A 73 -10.82 1.85 7.64
CA LYS A 73 -10.67 2.50 6.34
C LYS A 73 -9.24 2.39 5.84
N GLU A 74 -9.10 2.52 4.53
CA GLU A 74 -7.82 2.69 3.85
C GLU A 74 -7.83 3.96 3.02
N GLY A 75 -6.64 4.37 2.61
CA GLY A 75 -6.45 5.58 1.85
C GLY A 75 -5.05 5.72 1.30
N ILE A 76 -4.77 6.93 0.83
CA ILE A 76 -3.48 7.34 0.29
C ILE A 76 -2.92 8.49 1.13
N GLY A 77 -1.60 8.62 1.16
CA GLY A 77 -0.93 9.64 1.96
C GLY A 77 0.40 10.07 1.40
N ILE A 78 0.89 11.22 1.89
CA ILE A 78 2.21 11.78 1.59
C ILE A 78 2.87 12.22 2.90
N LEU A 79 4.17 11.98 3.00
CA LEU A 79 5.08 12.63 3.96
C LEU A 79 6.09 13.48 3.20
N SER A 80 6.43 14.65 3.73
CA SER A 80 7.44 15.53 3.13
C SER A 80 8.31 16.24 4.16
N LYS A 81 9.59 16.42 3.81
CA LYS A 81 10.48 17.37 4.48
C LYS A 81 10.25 18.80 4.00
N LEU A 82 9.80 18.95 2.75
CA LEU A 82 9.52 20.23 2.10
C LEU A 82 8.19 20.80 2.58
N GLU A 83 8.06 22.12 2.57
CA GLU A 83 6.84 22.79 2.99
C GLU A 83 5.68 22.54 2.02
N VAL A 84 4.53 22.19 2.60
CA VAL A 84 3.28 21.95 1.87
C VAL A 84 2.48 23.24 1.81
N LEU A 85 2.47 23.87 0.65
CA LEU A 85 1.67 25.09 0.40
C LEU A 85 0.18 24.78 0.29
N ASN A 86 -0.15 23.65 -0.32
CA ASN A 86 -1.54 23.21 -0.52
C ASN A 86 -1.57 21.70 -0.70
N ALA A 87 -2.60 21.05 -0.17
CA ALA A 87 -2.87 19.65 -0.41
C ALA A 87 -4.36 19.41 -0.57
N LYS A 88 -4.71 18.59 -1.57
CA LYS A 88 -6.10 18.18 -1.79
C LYS A 88 -6.19 16.75 -2.31
N ALA A 89 -7.35 16.14 -2.12
CA ALA A 89 -7.69 14.85 -2.69
C ALA A 89 -8.85 15.01 -3.69
N GLU A 90 -8.84 14.23 -4.77
CA GLU A 90 -9.89 14.18 -5.77
C GLU A 90 -10.25 12.72 -6.05
N GLU A 91 -11.54 12.43 -6.18
CA GLU A 91 -12.02 11.09 -6.53
C GLU A 91 -11.74 10.84 -8.02
N LEU A 92 -11.20 9.65 -8.33
CA LEU A 92 -11.07 9.18 -9.70
C LEU A 92 -12.42 8.58 -10.15
N PRO A 93 -12.72 8.60 -11.47
CA PRO A 93 -13.94 8.01 -11.98
C PRO A 93 -14.10 6.56 -11.56
N TYR A 94 -15.33 6.21 -11.19
CA TYR A 94 -15.72 4.87 -10.82
C TYR A 94 -16.74 4.35 -11.83
N THR A 95 -16.46 3.17 -12.37
CA THR A 95 -17.39 2.40 -13.19
C THR A 95 -17.70 1.12 -12.44
N TYR A 96 -18.96 0.67 -12.47
CA TYR A 96 -19.33 -0.58 -11.81
C TYR A 96 -18.48 -1.75 -12.33
N GLY A 97 -17.85 -2.50 -11.41
CA GLY A 97 -16.96 -3.60 -11.75
C GLY A 97 -16.46 -4.37 -10.51
N PRO A 98 -15.51 -5.29 -10.70
CA PRO A 98 -14.96 -6.11 -9.62
C PRO A 98 -14.30 -5.29 -8.51
N ASP A 99 -13.56 -4.24 -8.89
CA ASP A 99 -13.01 -3.30 -7.93
C ASP A 99 -14.10 -2.32 -7.49
N THR A 100 -14.45 -2.38 -6.21
CA THR A 100 -15.47 -1.53 -5.60
C THR A 100 -14.88 -0.35 -4.82
N ASN A 101 -13.55 -0.21 -4.83
CA ASN A 101 -12.86 0.84 -4.12
C ASN A 101 -13.02 2.19 -4.82
N LYS A 102 -13.33 3.22 -4.03
CA LYS A 102 -13.24 4.62 -4.44
C LYS A 102 -11.77 5.02 -4.54
N ARG A 103 -11.26 4.95 -5.76
CA ARG A 103 -9.89 5.36 -6.09
C ARG A 103 -9.77 6.89 -6.01
N LEU A 104 -8.60 7.34 -5.55
CA LEU A 104 -8.31 8.74 -5.29
C LEU A 104 -6.99 9.12 -5.95
N LEU A 105 -6.87 10.40 -6.29
CA LEU A 105 -5.58 11.07 -6.37
C LEU A 105 -5.42 12.05 -5.21
N ILE A 106 -4.20 12.22 -4.72
CA ILE A 106 -3.81 13.31 -3.84
C ILE A 106 -2.87 14.21 -4.62
N HIS A 107 -3.13 15.51 -4.64
CA HIS A 107 -2.24 16.54 -5.17
C HIS A 107 -1.71 17.40 -4.04
N VAL A 108 -0.38 17.47 -3.91
CA VAL A 108 0.34 18.31 -2.96
C VAL A 108 1.24 19.28 -3.73
N LYS A 109 1.13 20.56 -3.40
CA LYS A 109 2.04 21.61 -3.85
C LYS A 109 3.11 21.82 -2.81
N LEU A 110 4.36 21.64 -3.22
CA LEU A 110 5.54 21.81 -2.38
C LEU A 110 6.36 23.02 -2.85
N ILE A 111 7.07 23.63 -1.92
CA ILE A 111 8.10 24.64 -2.22
C ILE A 111 9.50 24.06 -2.01
N GLN A 112 10.36 24.25 -3.01
CA GLN A 112 11.77 23.88 -2.97
C GLN A 112 12.57 25.00 -3.65
N GLU A 113 13.42 25.70 -2.88
CA GLU A 113 14.29 26.77 -3.42
C GLU A 113 13.52 27.78 -4.29
N ASP A 114 12.39 28.29 -3.78
CA ASP A 114 11.46 29.21 -4.47
C ASP A 114 10.71 28.64 -5.70
N HIS A 115 10.91 27.36 -6.02
CA HIS A 115 10.17 26.66 -7.07
C HIS A 115 9.00 25.87 -6.50
N VAL A 116 7.87 25.90 -7.22
CA VAL A 116 6.71 25.05 -6.91
C VAL A 116 6.84 23.73 -7.64
N VAL A 117 6.77 22.63 -6.88
CA VAL A 117 6.71 21.26 -7.39
C VAL A 117 5.34 20.68 -7.08
N ASN A 118 4.70 20.08 -8.09
CA ASN A 118 3.38 19.47 -7.95
C ASN A 118 3.54 17.95 -7.84
N ILE A 119 3.24 17.39 -6.67
CA ILE A 119 3.31 15.95 -6.43
C ILE A 119 1.90 15.38 -6.48
N ILE A 120 1.68 14.39 -7.33
CA ILE A 120 0.41 13.68 -7.42
C ILE A 120 0.61 12.20 -7.07
N ASN A 121 0.03 11.78 -5.95
CA ASN A 121 -0.01 10.38 -5.53
C ASN A 121 -1.32 9.73 -5.99
N VAL A 122 -1.24 8.58 -6.64
CA VAL A 122 -2.40 7.79 -7.10
C VAL A 122 -2.38 6.37 -6.53
N HIS A 123 -3.57 5.79 -6.47
CA HIS A 123 -3.74 4.34 -6.35
C HIS A 123 -4.91 3.94 -7.27
N PHE A 124 -4.60 3.46 -8.47
CA PHE A 124 -5.60 3.13 -9.48
C PHE A 124 -6.37 1.86 -9.14
N SER A 125 -7.47 1.66 -9.86
CA SER A 125 -8.22 0.41 -9.83
C SER A 125 -7.36 -0.75 -10.31
N TYR A 126 -7.61 -1.97 -9.81
CA TYR A 126 -7.05 -3.18 -10.44
C TYR A 126 -7.92 -3.69 -11.60
N ASP A 127 -9.13 -3.12 -11.76
CA ASP A 127 -10.01 -3.46 -12.88
C ASP A 127 -9.57 -2.72 -14.15
N ARG A 128 -9.31 -3.49 -15.22
CA ARG A 128 -8.78 -2.96 -16.49
C ARG A 128 -9.66 -1.88 -17.13
N GLN A 129 -10.99 -1.97 -17.00
CA GLN A 129 -11.91 -0.98 -17.57
C GLN A 129 -11.83 0.34 -16.79
N GLN A 130 -11.76 0.26 -15.47
CA GLN A 130 -11.62 1.45 -14.62
C GLN A 130 -10.23 2.11 -14.75
N GLN A 131 -9.18 1.33 -15.01
CA GLN A 131 -7.81 1.84 -15.10
C GLN A 131 -7.60 2.88 -16.20
N CYS A 132 -8.14 2.65 -17.40
CA CYS A 132 -8.07 3.63 -18.49
C CYS A 132 -8.75 4.94 -18.07
N GLY A 133 -9.95 4.87 -17.50
CA GLY A 133 -10.68 6.06 -17.01
C GLY A 133 -9.95 6.79 -15.88
N ASN A 134 -9.26 6.05 -14.99
CA ASN A 134 -8.40 6.62 -13.94
C ASN A 134 -7.20 7.37 -14.54
N ALA A 135 -6.51 6.79 -15.53
CA ALA A 135 -5.41 7.42 -16.25
C ALA A 135 -5.87 8.69 -16.99
N ALA A 136 -7.01 8.63 -17.67
CA ALA A 136 -7.57 9.76 -18.39
C ALA A 136 -7.95 10.92 -17.47
N ALA A 137 -8.58 10.62 -16.34
CA ALA A 137 -8.92 11.63 -15.34
C ALA A 137 -7.69 12.27 -14.70
N LEU A 138 -6.62 11.50 -14.50
CA LEU A 138 -5.33 12.03 -14.05
C LEU A 138 -4.76 13.05 -15.05
N LEU A 139 -4.71 12.70 -16.34
CA LEU A 139 -4.19 13.60 -17.38
C LEU A 139 -5.05 14.86 -17.53
N ASP A 140 -6.38 14.69 -17.59
CA ASP A 140 -7.34 15.79 -17.64
C ASP A 140 -7.20 16.72 -16.41
N TYR A 141 -6.99 16.14 -15.23
CA TYR A 141 -6.74 16.88 -14.01
C TYR A 141 -5.48 17.76 -14.10
N VAL A 142 -4.35 17.20 -14.55
CA VAL A 142 -3.10 17.94 -14.74
C VAL A 142 -3.29 19.07 -15.75
N PHE A 143 -3.94 18.77 -16.88
CA PHE A 143 -4.21 19.74 -17.95
C PHE A 143 -5.11 20.89 -17.49
N ARG A 144 -6.29 20.60 -16.91
CA ARG A 144 -7.24 21.63 -16.45
C ARG A 144 -6.65 22.53 -15.38
N LYS A 145 -5.79 21.98 -14.52
CA LYS A 145 -5.09 22.74 -13.48
C LYS A 145 -3.83 23.44 -13.98
N ARG A 146 -3.46 23.25 -15.25
CA ARG A 146 -2.26 23.83 -15.90
C ARG A 146 -1.01 23.62 -15.05
N LEU A 147 -0.88 22.41 -14.49
CA LEU A 147 0.24 22.11 -13.60
C LEU A 147 1.53 22.01 -14.40
N LYS A 148 2.61 22.53 -13.81
CA LYS A 148 3.99 22.43 -14.30
C LYS A 148 4.83 21.72 -13.24
N ASN A 149 6.02 21.23 -13.59
CA ASN A 149 6.93 20.54 -12.65
C ASN A 149 6.18 19.43 -11.88
N VAL A 150 5.54 18.52 -12.63
CA VAL A 150 4.66 17.51 -12.05
C VAL A 150 5.42 16.20 -11.90
N VAL A 151 5.33 15.63 -10.70
CA VAL A 151 5.75 14.26 -10.41
C VAL A 151 4.50 13.46 -10.11
N LEU A 152 4.22 12.46 -10.93
CA LEU A 152 3.18 11.46 -10.69
C LEU A 152 3.83 10.25 -10.05
N LEU A 153 3.26 9.74 -8.96
CA LEU A 153 3.78 8.52 -8.36
C LEU A 153 2.69 7.72 -7.67
N GLY A 154 2.98 6.45 -7.45
CA GLY A 154 2.12 5.55 -6.68
C GLY A 154 1.85 4.26 -7.42
N ASP A 155 0.79 3.59 -7.00
CA ASP A 155 0.39 2.29 -7.53
C ASP A 155 -0.63 2.49 -8.65
N PHE A 156 -0.18 2.29 -9.89
CA PHE A 156 -1.04 2.40 -11.08
C PHE A 156 -1.80 1.11 -11.37
N ASN A 157 -1.57 0.05 -10.57
CA ASN A 157 -2.14 -1.29 -10.73
C ASN A 157 -1.95 -1.85 -12.15
N THR A 158 -0.91 -1.44 -12.88
CA THR A 158 -0.63 -2.01 -14.19
C THR A 158 0.25 -3.25 -14.05
N TYR A 159 -0.19 -4.31 -14.71
CA TYR A 159 0.45 -5.62 -14.68
C TYR A 159 0.94 -5.95 -16.10
N ASN A 160 1.84 -6.94 -16.22
CA ASN A 160 2.48 -7.26 -17.51
C ASN A 160 1.49 -7.60 -18.63
N ASP A 161 0.30 -8.07 -18.28
CA ASP A 161 -0.78 -8.44 -19.19
C ASP A 161 -1.69 -7.25 -19.57
N PHE A 162 -1.48 -6.07 -18.97
CA PHE A 162 -2.25 -4.86 -19.24
C PHE A 162 -1.51 -3.55 -18.82
N GLU A 163 -0.60 -3.07 -19.67
CA GLU A 163 0.13 -1.80 -19.48
C GLU A 163 -0.54 -0.58 -20.17
N ALA A 164 -1.70 -0.76 -20.81
CA ALA A 164 -2.36 0.29 -21.60
C ALA A 164 -2.59 1.63 -20.87
N PRO A 165 -2.92 1.68 -19.56
CA PRO A 165 -3.01 2.94 -18.82
C PRO A 165 -1.68 3.69 -18.77
N MET A 166 -0.55 2.97 -18.69
CA MET A 166 0.78 3.57 -18.74
C MET A 166 1.13 4.09 -20.13
N ASP A 167 0.74 3.37 -21.18
CA ASP A 167 0.92 3.83 -22.55
C ASP A 167 0.13 5.10 -22.84
N LEU A 168 -1.04 5.26 -22.23
CA LEU A 168 -1.84 6.48 -22.31
C LEU A 168 -1.12 7.66 -21.63
N ILE A 169 -0.58 7.46 -20.42
CA ILE A 169 0.10 8.50 -19.63
C ILE A 169 1.46 8.89 -20.23
N THR A 170 2.19 7.92 -20.79
CA THR A 170 3.51 8.11 -21.40
C THR A 170 3.46 8.33 -22.92
N PHE A 171 2.26 8.55 -23.46
CA PHE A 171 1.96 8.80 -24.87
C PHE A 171 2.67 7.85 -25.84
N LYS A 172 2.49 6.53 -25.65
CA LYS A 172 2.93 5.48 -26.57
C LYS A 172 1.73 5.05 -27.43
N PRO A 173 1.56 5.61 -28.65
CA PRO A 173 0.28 5.60 -29.36
C PRO A 173 -0.22 4.19 -29.69
N GLY A 174 0.67 3.26 -30.04
CA GLY A 174 0.29 1.96 -30.60
C GLY A 174 -0.59 1.11 -29.67
N HIS A 175 -0.20 0.93 -28.41
CA HIS A 175 -0.89 0.03 -27.50
C HIS A 175 -2.08 0.70 -26.79
N ALA A 176 -1.96 1.99 -26.46
CA ALA A 176 -3.06 2.79 -25.91
C ALA A 176 -4.26 2.87 -26.86
N MET A 177 -4.03 2.94 -28.17
CA MET A 177 -5.07 2.96 -29.20
C MET A 177 -5.93 1.70 -29.24
N THR A 178 -5.44 0.57 -28.72
CA THR A 178 -6.18 -0.70 -28.72
C THR A 178 -7.07 -0.83 -27.49
N HIS A 179 -6.55 -0.51 -26.31
CA HIS A 179 -7.21 -0.84 -25.04
C HIS A 179 -7.85 0.36 -24.31
N CYS A 180 -7.29 1.56 -24.43
CA CYS A 180 -7.83 2.79 -23.81
C CYS A 180 -8.29 3.81 -24.90
N LYS A 181 -8.87 3.31 -25.99
CA LYS A 181 -9.20 4.12 -27.17
C LYS A 181 -10.19 5.25 -26.88
N GLN A 182 -11.22 4.97 -26.08
CA GLN A 182 -12.27 5.94 -25.76
C GLN A 182 -11.68 7.10 -24.95
N GLU A 183 -10.86 6.78 -23.97
CA GLU A 183 -10.15 7.75 -23.13
C GLU A 183 -9.17 8.59 -23.92
N LEU A 184 -8.42 7.97 -24.84
CA LEU A 184 -7.53 8.68 -25.76
C LEU A 184 -8.31 9.72 -26.59
N GLN A 185 -9.47 9.33 -27.13
CA GLN A 185 -10.34 10.24 -27.87
C GLN A 185 -10.89 11.37 -26.99
N GLN A 186 -11.25 11.07 -25.74
CA GLN A 186 -11.74 12.07 -24.78
C GLN A 186 -10.66 13.08 -24.40
N ILE A 187 -9.42 12.64 -24.20
CA ILE A 187 -8.30 13.55 -23.91
C ILE A 187 -8.08 14.48 -25.11
N GLY A 188 -8.17 13.96 -26.34
CA GLY A 188 -7.96 14.77 -27.55
C GLY A 188 -6.61 15.47 -27.48
N ASN A 189 -6.46 16.70 -27.97
CA ASN A 189 -5.15 17.39 -28.00
C ASN A 189 -4.62 17.85 -26.63
N ARG A 190 -5.21 17.42 -25.51
CA ARG A 190 -4.86 17.84 -24.15
C ARG A 190 -3.75 16.98 -23.54
N TYR A 191 -2.79 16.56 -24.37
CA TYR A 191 -1.73 15.66 -23.96
C TYR A 191 -0.64 16.39 -23.19
N ILE A 192 -0.20 15.76 -22.10
CA ILE A 192 0.99 16.12 -21.36
C ILE A 192 1.83 14.85 -21.33
N ASN A 193 3.04 14.92 -21.88
CA ASN A 193 3.91 13.76 -21.93
C ASN A 193 4.63 13.59 -20.60
N PHE A 194 4.58 12.37 -20.08
CA PHE A 194 5.31 11.96 -18.90
C PHE A 194 6.30 10.86 -19.26
N ASP A 195 7.51 10.97 -18.73
CA ASP A 195 8.51 9.92 -18.84
C ASP A 195 8.47 9.04 -17.59
N ASP A 196 8.62 7.74 -17.79
CA ASP A 196 8.83 6.80 -16.70
C ASP A 196 10.28 6.88 -16.21
N SER A 197 10.46 7.32 -14.96
CA SER A 197 11.79 7.60 -14.38
C SER A 197 12.71 6.38 -14.40
N TRP A 198 12.15 5.18 -14.23
CA TRP A 198 12.92 3.95 -14.27
C TRP A 198 13.37 3.62 -15.71
N GLN A 199 12.43 3.67 -16.66
CA GLN A 199 12.75 3.38 -18.07
C GLN A 199 13.69 4.42 -18.68
N LYS A 200 13.59 5.69 -18.27
CA LYS A 200 14.47 6.77 -18.74
C LYS A 200 15.94 6.52 -18.38
N LEU A 201 16.19 5.93 -17.20
CA LEU A 201 17.53 5.67 -16.69
C LEU A 201 18.10 4.31 -17.07
N HIS A 202 17.28 3.26 -16.98
CA HIS A 202 17.74 1.88 -17.12
C HIS A 202 17.40 1.26 -18.48
N GLY A 203 16.59 1.95 -19.30
CA GLY A 203 16.09 1.39 -20.56
C GLY A 203 14.96 0.37 -20.38
N LYS A 204 14.52 -0.22 -21.50
CA LYS A 204 13.37 -1.14 -21.53
C LYS A 204 13.71 -2.56 -21.06
N ASP A 205 14.98 -2.95 -21.13
CA ASP A 205 15.43 -4.30 -20.79
C ASP A 205 15.49 -4.55 -19.28
N HIS A 206 15.43 -3.49 -18.47
CA HIS A 206 15.41 -3.57 -17.03
C HIS A 206 13.98 -3.51 -16.48
N THR A 207 13.48 -4.65 -16.01
CA THR A 207 12.08 -4.83 -15.59
C THR A 207 11.67 -3.95 -14.41
N GLY A 208 12.58 -3.73 -13.46
CA GLY A 208 12.35 -2.87 -12.29
C GLY A 208 11.20 -3.29 -11.40
N LEU A 209 10.84 -4.57 -11.35
CA LEU A 209 9.62 -5.07 -10.71
C LEU A 209 9.47 -4.61 -9.25
N THR A 210 8.26 -4.21 -8.88
CA THR A 210 7.92 -3.65 -7.56
C THR A 210 6.86 -4.46 -6.82
N PHE A 211 6.13 -5.33 -7.51
CA PHE A 211 5.03 -6.11 -6.94
C PHE A 211 5.31 -7.62 -6.93
N SER A 212 4.91 -8.26 -5.83
CA SER A 212 4.91 -9.72 -5.67
C SER A 212 3.65 -10.21 -4.96
N ASN A 213 3.03 -11.27 -5.45
CA ASN A 213 1.91 -11.94 -4.77
C ASN A 213 2.37 -12.92 -3.65
N MET A 214 3.27 -12.46 -2.78
CA MET A 214 4.06 -13.22 -1.78
C MET A 214 3.45 -14.54 -1.23
N PRO A 215 4.28 -15.55 -0.87
CA PRO A 215 5.75 -15.62 -1.00
C PRO A 215 6.22 -16.18 -2.34
N PHE A 216 5.30 -16.74 -3.13
CA PHE A 216 5.49 -17.31 -4.45
C PHE A 216 4.42 -16.68 -5.36
N PRO A 217 4.75 -16.30 -6.61
CA PRO A 217 5.97 -16.63 -7.36
C PRO A 217 7.13 -15.63 -7.24
N GLY A 218 7.01 -14.60 -6.40
CA GLY A 218 8.04 -13.57 -6.26
C GLY A 218 7.64 -12.30 -7.00
N LEU A 219 8.60 -11.47 -7.40
CA LEU A 219 8.31 -10.24 -8.12
C LEU A 219 7.84 -10.56 -9.54
N GLU A 220 6.69 -10.02 -9.94
CA GLU A 220 6.04 -10.36 -11.22
C GLU A 220 5.81 -9.15 -12.09
N SER A 221 5.38 -8.04 -11.49
CA SER A 221 4.98 -6.84 -12.22
C SER A 221 5.59 -5.61 -11.57
N ARG A 222 5.54 -4.51 -12.31
CA ARG A 222 5.83 -3.19 -11.80
C ARG A 222 4.52 -2.43 -11.91
N PRO A 223 3.67 -2.34 -10.88
CA PRO A 223 2.53 -1.41 -10.88
C PRO A 223 2.91 -0.06 -10.24
N ASP A 224 3.94 -0.04 -9.41
CA ASP A 224 4.45 1.19 -8.79
C ASP A 224 5.33 1.96 -9.77
N ARG A 225 5.03 3.23 -9.96
CA ARG A 225 5.75 4.11 -10.90
C ARG A 225 6.08 5.44 -10.27
N ILE A 226 7.14 6.06 -10.79
CA ILE A 226 7.41 7.49 -10.65
C ILE A 226 7.54 8.04 -12.07
N LEU A 227 6.63 8.91 -12.45
CA LEU A 227 6.59 9.57 -13.75
C LEU A 227 6.84 11.06 -13.56
N VAL A 228 7.59 11.65 -14.46
CA VAL A 228 7.92 13.07 -14.43
C VAL A 228 7.60 13.70 -15.78
N ASN A 229 7.32 15.00 -15.82
CA ASN A 229 7.23 15.71 -17.10
C ASN A 229 8.47 15.41 -17.95
N SER A 230 8.33 15.25 -19.27
CA SER A 230 9.47 14.86 -20.12
C SER A 230 10.68 15.80 -20.08
N GLU A 231 10.45 17.09 -19.77
CA GLU A 231 11.49 18.10 -19.56
C GLU A 231 12.30 17.90 -18.27
N THR A 232 11.83 17.06 -17.34
CA THR A 232 12.51 16.79 -16.06
C THR A 232 13.64 15.79 -16.28
N GLU A 233 14.85 16.19 -15.87
CA GLU A 233 16.00 15.30 -15.81
C GLU A 233 15.84 14.33 -14.63
N VAL A 234 16.03 13.04 -14.90
CA VAL A 234 16.03 12.00 -13.88
C VAL A 234 17.48 11.60 -13.64
N ILE A 235 18.02 11.99 -12.49
CA ILE A 235 19.44 11.78 -12.16
C ILE A 235 19.70 10.33 -11.71
N SER A 236 18.79 9.77 -10.91
CA SER A 236 18.90 8.39 -10.40
C SER A 236 17.55 7.80 -10.06
N ALA A 237 17.45 6.47 -10.12
CA ALA A 237 16.28 5.70 -9.71
C ALA A 237 16.73 4.34 -9.19
N SER A 238 16.28 3.98 -7.99
CA SER A 238 16.66 2.73 -7.33
C SER A 238 15.47 2.11 -6.64
N LEU A 239 15.43 0.77 -6.60
CA LEU A 239 14.45 0.02 -5.82
C LEU A 239 14.99 -0.28 -4.43
N SER A 240 14.10 -0.24 -3.44
CA SER A 240 14.46 -0.51 -2.05
C SER A 240 13.38 -1.34 -1.36
N GLY A 241 13.82 -2.29 -0.53
CA GLY A 241 12.92 -3.12 0.29
C GLY A 241 12.84 -4.57 -0.15
N HIS A 242 13.83 -5.39 0.22
CA HIS A 242 13.77 -6.84 0.01
C HIS A 242 13.19 -7.56 1.24
N GLY A 243 12.16 -8.39 1.00
CA GLY A 243 11.47 -9.16 2.05
C GLY A 243 12.35 -10.16 2.79
N THR A 244 13.40 -10.69 2.15
CA THR A 244 14.37 -11.62 2.75
C THR A 244 15.15 -10.98 3.90
N ASN A 245 15.65 -9.76 3.69
CA ASN A 245 16.35 -8.98 4.72
C ASN A 245 15.41 -8.67 5.90
N TYR A 246 14.15 -8.31 5.61
CA TYR A 246 13.14 -8.10 6.65
C TYR A 246 12.92 -9.35 7.51
N LYS A 247 12.68 -10.52 6.89
CA LYS A 247 12.48 -11.79 7.59
C LYS A 247 13.65 -12.12 8.51
N ARG A 248 14.88 -11.96 8.03
CA ARG A 248 16.09 -12.25 8.81
C ARG A 248 16.30 -11.26 9.95
N GLN A 249 16.24 -9.96 9.67
CA GLN A 249 16.58 -8.92 10.65
C GLN A 249 15.54 -8.81 11.77
N TYR A 250 14.27 -9.05 11.48
CA TYR A 250 13.18 -8.87 12.44
C TYR A 250 12.62 -10.19 12.99
N ARG A 251 13.30 -11.33 12.76
CA ARG A 251 12.79 -12.65 13.19
C ARG A 251 12.41 -12.67 14.67
N SER A 252 13.31 -12.27 15.55
CA SER A 252 13.06 -12.27 17.01
C SER A 252 11.93 -11.33 17.40
N SER A 253 11.87 -10.11 16.82
CA SER A 253 10.78 -9.16 17.07
C SER A 253 9.43 -9.67 16.57
N ILE A 254 9.40 -10.36 15.44
CA ILE A 254 8.20 -11.00 14.88
C ILE A 254 7.74 -12.12 15.82
N VAL A 255 8.66 -13.00 16.26
CA VAL A 255 8.33 -14.09 17.19
C VAL A 255 7.80 -13.55 18.51
N PHE A 256 8.48 -12.56 19.10
CA PHE A 256 8.06 -11.95 20.34
C PHE A 256 6.69 -11.25 20.21
N SER A 257 6.46 -10.51 19.13
CA SER A 257 5.16 -9.86 18.90
C SER A 257 4.02 -10.87 18.65
N ARG A 258 4.32 -12.01 18.00
CA ARG A 258 3.38 -13.14 17.90
C ARG A 258 3.04 -13.69 19.28
N PHE A 259 4.04 -13.94 20.11
CA PHE A 259 3.84 -14.40 21.49
C PHE A 259 2.93 -13.46 22.30
N GLN A 260 3.21 -12.15 22.27
CA GLN A 260 2.35 -11.14 22.92
C GLN A 260 0.92 -11.16 22.36
N THR A 261 0.77 -11.39 21.06
CA THR A 261 -0.55 -11.49 20.42
C THR A 261 -1.30 -12.71 20.94
N VAL A 262 -0.67 -13.87 21.01
CA VAL A 262 -1.28 -15.10 21.55
C VAL A 262 -1.71 -14.91 23.00
N LEU A 263 -0.85 -14.34 23.86
CA LEU A 263 -1.21 -14.05 25.25
C LEU A 263 -2.41 -13.11 25.35
N LYS A 264 -2.45 -12.07 24.51
CA LYS A 264 -3.60 -11.16 24.44
C LYS A 264 -4.87 -11.89 24.02
N GLN A 265 -4.81 -12.75 23.00
CA GLN A 265 -5.96 -13.54 22.57
C GLN A 265 -6.43 -14.52 23.64
N ALA A 266 -5.52 -15.15 24.38
CA ALA A 266 -5.85 -16.02 25.51
C ALA A 266 -6.58 -15.24 26.61
N ALA A 267 -6.13 -14.02 26.94
CA ALA A 267 -6.84 -13.16 27.89
C ALA A 267 -8.23 -12.75 27.39
N LEU A 268 -8.40 -12.43 26.10
CA LEU A 268 -9.70 -12.14 25.51
C LEU A 268 -10.63 -13.37 25.55
N SER A 269 -10.09 -14.56 25.27
CA SER A 269 -10.79 -15.84 25.38
C SER A 269 -11.27 -16.10 26.81
N TYR A 270 -10.40 -15.87 27.81
CA TYR A 270 -10.74 -15.99 29.23
C TYR A 270 -11.91 -15.08 29.61
N HIS A 271 -11.96 -13.86 29.07
CA HIS A 271 -13.08 -12.94 29.24
C HIS A 271 -14.28 -13.23 28.33
N SER A 272 -14.34 -14.41 27.70
CA SER A 272 -15.43 -14.85 26.81
C SER A 272 -15.71 -13.89 25.64
N ILE A 273 -14.69 -13.15 25.18
CA ILE A 273 -14.82 -12.29 24.00
C ILE A 273 -14.79 -13.17 22.76
N SER A 274 -15.91 -13.23 22.05
CA SER A 274 -16.06 -14.05 20.85
C SER A 274 -15.71 -13.27 19.57
N GLY A 275 -15.04 -13.92 18.63
CA GLY A 275 -14.86 -13.38 17.29
C GLY A 275 -13.61 -13.84 16.55
N PHE A 276 -13.39 -13.31 15.35
CA PHE A 276 -12.20 -13.56 14.55
C PHE A 276 -10.95 -13.03 15.26
N SER A 277 -9.96 -13.90 15.44
CA SER A 277 -8.85 -13.66 16.36
C SER A 277 -7.75 -12.75 15.80
N CYS A 278 -7.63 -12.61 14.47
CA CYS A 278 -6.59 -11.79 13.84
C CYS A 278 -7.03 -10.36 13.62
N PHE A 279 -6.03 -9.48 13.75
CA PHE A 279 -6.19 -8.04 13.59
C PHE A 279 -5.96 -7.55 12.16
N HIS A 280 -5.64 -8.45 11.24
CA HIS A 280 -5.35 -8.18 9.84
C HIS A 280 -5.81 -9.35 8.97
N ASP A 281 -6.02 -9.06 7.69
CA ASP A 281 -6.24 -10.09 6.67
C ASP A 281 -4.97 -10.93 6.51
N CYS A 282 -5.13 -12.25 6.49
CA CYS A 282 -4.04 -13.20 6.28
C CYS A 282 -3.74 -13.42 4.79
N GLY A 283 -4.54 -12.82 3.89
CA GLY A 283 -4.44 -12.99 2.45
C GLY A 283 -5.09 -14.30 1.99
N PRO A 284 -5.16 -14.52 0.67
CA PRO A 284 -5.89 -15.65 0.08
C PRO A 284 -5.33 -17.03 0.45
N HIS A 285 -4.07 -17.10 0.88
CA HIS A 285 -3.37 -18.35 1.23
C HIS A 285 -3.00 -18.46 2.72
N GLY A 286 -3.56 -17.56 3.56
CA GLY A 286 -3.25 -17.51 4.97
C GLY A 286 -4.45 -17.81 5.85
N SER A 287 -4.20 -18.48 6.98
CA SER A 287 -5.21 -18.75 8.01
C SER A 287 -4.90 -17.96 9.27
N CYS A 288 -5.97 -17.55 9.96
CA CYS A 288 -5.84 -16.85 11.22
C CYS A 288 -5.89 -17.80 12.42
N ARG A 289 -4.81 -17.81 13.23
CA ARG A 289 -4.57 -18.76 14.32
C ARG A 289 -4.07 -18.02 15.56
N CYS A 290 -4.88 -17.95 16.61
CA CYS A 290 -4.63 -17.18 17.84
C CYS A 290 -4.11 -15.76 17.59
N GLY A 291 -4.70 -15.07 16.60
CA GLY A 291 -4.29 -13.71 16.22
C GLY A 291 -3.04 -13.62 15.34
N VAL A 292 -2.48 -14.74 14.92
CA VAL A 292 -1.32 -14.86 14.04
C VAL A 292 -1.72 -15.44 12.70
N CYS A 293 -1.33 -14.78 11.61
CA CYS A 293 -1.48 -15.38 10.27
C CYS A 293 -0.38 -16.41 9.98
N ILE A 294 -0.80 -17.63 9.67
CA ILE A 294 0.03 -18.76 9.25
C ILE A 294 -0.22 -19.09 7.77
N ALA A 295 0.76 -19.71 7.11
CA ALA A 295 0.67 -20.13 5.72
C ALA A 295 0.18 -21.58 5.66
N ASP A 296 -1.15 -21.75 5.63
CA ASP A 296 -1.75 -23.09 5.72
C ASP A 296 -3.17 -23.13 5.11
N GLY A 297 -3.38 -22.40 4.00
CA GLY A 297 -4.71 -22.25 3.40
C GLY A 297 -5.60 -21.26 4.17
N ASN A 298 -6.88 -21.14 3.79
CA ASN A 298 -7.87 -20.25 4.41
C ASN A 298 -8.88 -20.98 5.33
N ASP A 299 -8.82 -22.31 5.37
CA ASP A 299 -9.74 -23.23 6.02
C ASP A 299 -9.41 -23.49 7.50
N LYS A 300 -8.20 -23.15 7.95
CA LYS A 300 -7.74 -23.37 9.33
C LYS A 300 -7.95 -22.17 10.26
N THR A 301 -8.74 -21.19 9.84
CA THR A 301 -9.06 -20.03 10.68
C THR A 301 -9.81 -20.44 11.95
N CYS A 302 -9.33 -19.98 13.11
CA CYS A 302 -10.01 -20.17 14.39
C CYS A 302 -10.67 -18.88 14.88
N HIS A 303 -11.71 -19.03 15.69
CA HIS A 303 -12.40 -17.93 16.35
C HIS A 303 -12.28 -18.05 17.87
N LEU A 304 -12.15 -16.91 18.55
CA LEU A 304 -12.28 -16.87 20.00
C LEU A 304 -13.72 -17.18 20.43
N PRO A 305 -13.92 -17.81 21.61
CA PRO A 305 -12.89 -18.25 22.56
C PRO A 305 -12.21 -19.58 22.18
N ASN A 306 -12.79 -20.32 21.22
CA ASN A 306 -12.40 -21.69 20.87
C ASN A 306 -11.12 -21.79 20.01
N CYS A 307 -10.27 -20.78 20.03
CA CYS A 307 -9.02 -20.84 19.30
C CYS A 307 -7.93 -21.45 20.19
N ILE A 308 -7.54 -22.67 19.87
CA ILE A 308 -6.49 -23.42 20.57
C ILE A 308 -5.39 -23.73 19.54
N GLU A 309 -4.14 -23.44 19.88
CA GLU A 309 -3.01 -23.90 19.07
C GLU A 309 -2.58 -25.31 19.46
N TYR A 310 -2.31 -26.14 18.46
CA TYR A 310 -1.66 -27.43 18.62
C TYR A 310 -0.17 -27.31 18.26
N GLU A 311 0.70 -28.04 18.97
CA GLU A 311 2.17 -27.98 18.82
C GLU A 311 2.64 -28.23 17.37
N GLU A 312 1.90 -29.02 16.60
CA GLU A 312 2.26 -29.46 15.24
C GLU A 312 2.33 -28.32 14.20
N TYR A 313 1.70 -27.17 14.45
CA TYR A 313 1.59 -26.08 13.47
C TYR A 313 2.67 -25.00 13.59
N PHE A 314 3.59 -25.12 14.54
CA PHE A 314 4.73 -24.22 14.65
C PHE A 314 6.00 -24.91 14.12
N PRO A 315 6.51 -24.56 12.92
CA PRO A 315 7.84 -25.02 12.52
C PRO A 315 8.84 -24.64 13.62
N SER A 316 9.78 -25.55 13.91
CA SER A 316 10.80 -25.54 14.98
C SER A 316 11.66 -24.26 15.11
N ASP A 317 11.42 -23.30 14.23
CA ASP A 317 11.93 -21.95 14.20
C ASP A 317 11.19 -20.95 15.12
N HIS A 318 10.15 -21.39 15.83
CA HIS A 318 9.30 -20.60 16.72
C HIS A 318 9.35 -21.14 18.14
N LEU A 319 9.67 -20.26 19.10
CA LEU A 319 9.71 -20.58 20.52
C LEU A 319 8.33 -21.12 20.96
N MET A 320 8.26 -22.40 21.32
CA MET A 320 7.11 -22.95 22.02
C MET A 320 7.14 -22.51 23.47
N LEU A 321 6.09 -21.82 23.91
CA LEU A 321 5.67 -21.84 25.30
C LEU A 321 4.25 -22.40 25.30
N SER A 322 4.07 -23.64 25.75
CA SER A 322 2.74 -24.19 25.98
C SER A 322 2.18 -23.53 27.24
N VAL A 323 1.18 -22.67 27.07
CA VAL A 323 0.38 -22.16 28.20
C VAL A 323 -0.91 -22.96 28.23
N THR A 324 -0.88 -24.09 28.93
CA THR A 324 -2.08 -24.89 29.19
C THR A 324 -2.81 -24.28 30.40
N LEU A 325 -3.83 -23.45 30.15
CA LEU A 325 -4.75 -23.02 31.19
C LEU A 325 -5.82 -24.11 31.38
N LYS A 326 -5.54 -25.09 32.23
CA LYS A 326 -6.56 -26.00 32.77
C LYS A 326 -7.28 -25.29 33.90
N TYR A 327 -8.58 -25.07 33.75
CA TYR A 327 -9.45 -24.79 34.90
C TYR A 327 -10.68 -25.67 34.86
N THR A 328 -10.89 -26.35 35.97
CA THR A 328 -12.16 -26.97 36.36
C THR A 328 -13.10 -25.86 36.80
N ILE A 329 -14.28 -25.80 36.18
CA ILE A 329 -15.41 -25.03 36.71
C ILE A 329 -15.90 -25.83 37.92
N SER A 330 -15.77 -25.28 39.13
CA SER A 330 -16.42 -25.79 40.34
C SER A 330 -17.82 -25.21 40.46
#